data_AF-A0A0J0V2H2-F1
#
_entry.id   AF-A0A0J0V2H2-F1
#
_cell.length_a   1.000
_cell.length_b   1.000
_cell.length_c   1.000
_cell.angle_alpha   90.00
_cell.angle_beta   90.00
_cell.angle_gamma   90.00
#
_symmetry.space_group_name_H-M   'P 1'
#
loop_
_entity.id
_entity.type
_entity.pdbx_description
1 polymer ?
#
loop_
_entity_poly.entity_id
_entity_poly.type
_entity_poly.pdbx_seq_one_letter_code
_entity_poly.pdbx_strand_id
1 'polypeptide(L)'
;PFLWAWMIGLSAGAVYAYHSSKKAMLLVGVFVLWIIVLFSLEYRNPSFSLWGNHRWPYIDPLFSLTFQKERVLIKLAYILSSIAVYGVFRSMRRSFAGLAAGVTLVIFVTFFLQHAQSKFQLDDILLANDAKLYQQIKHQDQTKNIPLYGYWKIKEIEVNPKSTYPIKATLSLHPNEHTVRFSINEQFQIDHIQGGGKRLPFQQQGNVVQVQTNGAPSMTIYYRHTFGSTFYPLTSGVTLLPFEANWYPQSMDSTLYDINSSGTLHSNVETKTCTRVNVIVGKEKYRWHGDHLPCLSVINGPYKQIQVQHTRFLVYKPFLTTTRNYMELKHQLVSIRNELCHLFPNLANTDYCTKEVKSVSIIPKSINTTNLSLYDSTVADGTYTFYVDPFLDVNGIPATKHIQELAAFFIPYRLFENEQISLFAGLYLMEKLHIPSIGYGNRIAEKSSIDSTTWEHYMALSIKEKENILIQLAQERRKGDK
;
A
#
# COMPACT_ATOMS: atom_id res chain seq x y z
N PRO A 1 -33.17 8.23 -3.80
CA PRO A 1 -34.37 7.56 -3.20
C PRO A 1 -35.69 8.09 -3.77
N PHE A 2 -35.95 9.40 -3.69
CA PHE A 2 -37.21 10.02 -4.14
C PHE A 2 -37.46 9.91 -5.66
N LEU A 3 -36.48 10.26 -6.49
CA LEU A 3 -36.57 10.10 -7.96
C LEU A 3 -36.82 8.65 -8.41
N TRP A 4 -36.25 7.68 -7.68
CA TRP A 4 -36.42 6.26 -7.96
C TRP A 4 -37.81 5.76 -7.56
N ALA A 5 -38.33 6.18 -6.42
CA ALA A 5 -39.72 5.91 -6.03
C ALA A 5 -40.71 6.47 -7.06
N TRP A 6 -40.40 7.63 -7.64
CA TRP A 6 -41.18 8.26 -8.72
C TRP A 6 -41.11 7.47 -10.03
N MET A 7 -39.92 7.06 -10.47
CA MET A 7 -39.75 6.24 -11.68
C MET A 7 -40.42 4.87 -11.54
N ILE A 8 -40.30 4.22 -10.38
CA ILE A 8 -40.98 2.95 -10.07
C ILE A 8 -42.49 3.15 -10.04
N GLY A 9 -42.97 4.25 -9.44
CA GLY A 9 -44.38 4.63 -9.42
C GLY A 9 -44.96 4.88 -10.81
N LEU A 10 -44.26 5.62 -11.66
CA LEU A 10 -44.64 5.88 -13.06
C LEU A 10 -44.64 4.59 -13.90
N SER A 11 -43.62 3.75 -13.71
CA SER A 11 -43.53 2.45 -14.41
C SER A 11 -44.66 1.52 -13.99
N ALA A 12 -44.95 1.45 -12.68
CA ALA A 12 -46.07 0.68 -12.15
C ALA A 12 -47.41 1.24 -12.68
N GLY A 13 -47.59 2.56 -12.67
CA GLY A 13 -48.78 3.23 -13.21
C GLY A 13 -49.02 2.95 -14.69
N ALA A 14 -47.98 3.04 -15.51
CA ALA A 14 -48.05 2.69 -16.94
C ALA A 14 -48.38 1.20 -17.13
N VAL A 15 -47.78 0.31 -16.35
CA VAL A 15 -48.05 -1.14 -16.41
C VAL A 15 -49.50 -1.46 -16.02
N TYR A 16 -50.05 -0.81 -14.99
CA TYR A 16 -51.46 -0.96 -14.59
C TYR A 16 -52.44 -0.37 -15.61
N ALA A 17 -52.03 0.62 -16.41
CA ALA A 17 -52.87 1.21 -17.45
C ALA A 17 -53.02 0.31 -18.70
N TYR A 18 -52.00 -0.47 -19.05
CA TYR A 18 -51.99 -1.30 -20.27
C TYR A 18 -52.23 -2.80 -20.02
N HIS A 19 -52.26 -3.25 -18.77
CA HIS A 19 -52.41 -4.66 -18.41
C HIS A 19 -53.44 -4.88 -17.30
N SER A 20 -54.16 -6.02 -17.36
CA SER A 20 -55.09 -6.42 -16.29
C SER A 20 -54.39 -6.43 -14.93
N SER A 21 -55.08 -6.03 -13.86
CA SER A 21 -54.54 -5.92 -12.49
C SER A 21 -53.67 -7.11 -12.04
N LYS A 22 -54.08 -8.36 -12.31
CA LYS A 22 -53.28 -9.56 -12.03
C LYS A 22 -51.94 -9.62 -12.78
N LYS A 23 -51.93 -9.23 -14.06
CA LYS A 23 -50.71 -9.15 -14.90
C LYS A 23 -49.82 -7.99 -14.47
N ALA A 24 -50.41 -6.85 -14.13
CA ALA A 24 -49.69 -5.67 -13.66
C ALA A 24 -48.98 -5.95 -12.33
N MET A 25 -49.65 -6.61 -11.38
CA MET A 25 -49.05 -6.99 -10.09
C MET A 25 -47.86 -7.96 -10.26
N LEU A 26 -47.97 -8.93 -11.18
CA LEU A 26 -46.88 -9.85 -11.52
C LEU A 26 -45.69 -9.13 -12.17
N LEU A 27 -45.94 -8.21 -13.10
CA LEU A 27 -44.91 -7.42 -13.77
C LEU A 27 -44.17 -6.51 -12.78
N VAL A 28 -44.91 -5.84 -11.89
CA VAL A 28 -44.32 -5.01 -10.85
C VAL A 28 -43.47 -5.86 -9.91
N GLY A 29 -43.91 -7.06 -9.52
CA GLY A 29 -43.12 -7.96 -8.66
C GLY A 29 -41.77 -8.36 -9.27
N VAL A 30 -41.75 -8.79 -10.54
CA VAL A 30 -40.51 -9.16 -11.24
C VAL A 30 -39.61 -7.93 -11.46
N PHE A 31 -40.20 -6.79 -11.81
CA PHE A 31 -39.45 -5.54 -12.01
C PHE A 31 -38.82 -5.05 -10.70
N VAL A 32 -39.54 -5.12 -9.59
CA VAL A 32 -39.02 -4.81 -8.24
C VAL A 32 -37.90 -5.77 -7.86
N LEU A 33 -38.06 -7.07 -8.11
CA LEU A 33 -37.01 -8.05 -7.83
C LEU A 33 -35.75 -7.80 -8.67
N TRP A 34 -35.92 -7.46 -9.95
CA TRP A 34 -34.82 -7.09 -10.85
C TRP A 34 -34.13 -5.79 -10.40
N ILE A 35 -34.90 -4.79 -9.97
CA ILE A 35 -34.37 -3.55 -9.39
C ILE A 35 -33.57 -3.85 -8.12
N ILE A 36 -34.07 -4.71 -7.23
CA ILE A 36 -33.36 -5.12 -6.02
C ILE A 36 -32.05 -5.84 -6.38
N VAL A 37 -32.06 -6.72 -7.38
CA VAL A 37 -30.83 -7.39 -7.88
C VAL A 37 -29.85 -6.37 -8.47
N LEU A 38 -30.32 -5.42 -9.29
CA LEU A 38 -29.50 -4.36 -9.86
C LEU A 38 -28.89 -3.47 -8.77
N PHE A 39 -29.67 -3.08 -7.76
CA PHE A 39 -29.15 -2.34 -6.61
C PHE A 39 -28.21 -3.19 -5.76
N SER A 40 -28.51 -4.46 -5.52
CA SER A 40 -27.60 -5.35 -4.78
C SER A 40 -26.25 -5.46 -5.51
N LEU A 41 -26.26 -5.58 -6.84
CA LEU A 41 -25.04 -5.59 -7.64
C LEU A 41 -24.31 -4.23 -7.61
N GLU A 42 -25.02 -3.11 -7.76
CA GLU A 42 -24.46 -1.74 -7.70
C GLU A 42 -23.85 -1.42 -6.32
N TYR A 43 -24.44 -1.91 -5.23
CA TYR A 43 -24.01 -1.60 -3.87
C TYR A 43 -23.02 -2.62 -3.28
N ARG A 44 -23.02 -3.87 -3.76
CA ARG A 44 -22.16 -4.94 -3.24
C ARG A 44 -20.91 -5.18 -4.09
N ASN A 45 -20.94 -4.83 -5.39
CA ASN A 45 -19.81 -5.02 -6.29
C ASN A 45 -19.25 -3.66 -6.77
N PRO A 46 -18.08 -3.21 -6.28
CA PRO A 46 -17.49 -1.92 -6.65
C PRO A 46 -17.08 -1.82 -8.13
N SER A 47 -17.04 -2.93 -8.88
CA SER A 47 -16.77 -2.94 -10.32
C SER A 47 -18.02 -2.71 -11.20
N PHE A 48 -19.21 -2.77 -10.61
CA PHE A 48 -20.48 -2.66 -11.31
C PHE A 48 -21.16 -1.31 -10.99
N SER A 49 -20.91 -0.29 -11.82
CA SER A 49 -21.70 0.95 -11.78
C SER A 49 -22.45 1.15 -13.09
N LEU A 50 -23.78 1.05 -13.04
CA LEU A 50 -24.67 1.38 -14.16
C LEU A 50 -25.08 2.85 -14.13
N TRP A 51 -25.21 3.44 -12.92
CA TRP A 51 -25.82 4.76 -12.74
C TRP A 51 -25.00 5.69 -11.83
N GLY A 52 -24.19 5.13 -10.92
CA GLY A 52 -23.23 5.92 -10.15
C GLY A 52 -21.98 6.23 -10.97
N ASN A 53 -21.93 7.41 -11.59
CA ASN A 53 -20.63 8.05 -11.75
C ASN A 53 -20.22 8.55 -10.35
N HIS A 54 -19.13 8.01 -9.82
CA HIS A 54 -18.38 8.62 -8.71
C HIS A 54 -19.03 8.52 -7.32
N ARG A 55 -19.27 7.29 -6.83
CA ARG A 55 -19.49 7.10 -5.38
C ARG A 55 -18.20 6.96 -4.57
N TRP A 56 -17.09 6.70 -5.25
CA TRP A 56 -15.77 6.73 -4.68
C TRP A 56 -15.03 7.91 -5.34
N PRO A 57 -14.49 8.87 -4.57
CA PRO A 57 -13.56 9.86 -5.12
C PRO A 57 -12.27 9.20 -5.66
N TYR A 58 -12.08 7.92 -5.34
CA TYR A 58 -11.01 7.06 -5.82
C TYR A 58 -11.48 6.28 -7.04
N ILE A 59 -11.23 6.81 -8.23
CA ILE A 59 -11.12 5.98 -9.43
C ILE A 59 -9.65 5.54 -9.44
N ASP A 60 -9.40 4.23 -9.45
CA ASP A 60 -8.13 3.73 -9.96
C ASP A 60 -8.22 3.80 -11.51
N PRO A 61 -7.63 4.82 -12.17
CA PRO A 61 -7.67 4.95 -13.62
C PRO A 61 -7.04 3.75 -14.31
N LEU A 62 -6.02 3.11 -13.75
CA LEU A 62 -5.44 1.90 -14.33
C LEU A 62 -6.45 0.76 -14.28
N PHE A 63 -7.16 0.56 -13.18
CA PHE A 63 -8.23 -0.43 -13.08
C PHE A 63 -9.42 -0.12 -14.01
N SER A 64 -9.81 1.16 -14.10
CA SER A 64 -10.94 1.57 -14.95
C SER A 64 -10.63 1.48 -16.44
N LEU A 65 -9.39 1.76 -16.86
CA LEU A 65 -8.93 1.75 -18.26
C LEU A 65 -8.56 0.34 -18.72
N THR A 66 -7.87 -0.44 -17.87
CA THR A 66 -7.40 -1.80 -18.22
C THR A 66 -8.57 -2.78 -18.41
N PHE A 67 -9.68 -2.55 -17.71
CA PHE A 67 -10.88 -3.39 -17.79
C PHE A 67 -12.09 -2.67 -18.41
N GLN A 68 -11.89 -1.52 -19.04
CA GLN A 68 -12.99 -0.71 -19.57
C GLN A 68 -13.78 -1.49 -20.63
N LYS A 69 -13.07 -2.20 -21.52
CA LYS A 69 -13.66 -2.98 -22.60
C LYS A 69 -14.51 -4.12 -22.04
N GLU A 70 -13.99 -4.87 -21.07
CA GLU A 70 -14.65 -6.01 -20.43
C GLU A 70 -15.84 -5.55 -19.57
N ARG A 71 -15.71 -4.43 -18.83
CA ARG A 71 -16.83 -3.83 -18.09
C ARG A 71 -17.93 -3.34 -19.01
N VAL A 72 -17.59 -2.72 -20.14
CA VAL A 72 -18.57 -2.30 -21.14
C VAL A 72 -19.30 -3.51 -21.71
N LEU A 73 -18.60 -4.61 -22.00
CA LEU A 73 -19.21 -5.86 -22.48
C LEU A 73 -20.14 -6.49 -21.43
N ILE A 74 -19.76 -6.50 -20.15
CA ILE A 74 -20.61 -6.98 -19.06
C ILE A 74 -21.85 -6.09 -18.92
N LYS A 75 -21.70 -4.76 -18.94
CA LYS A 75 -22.82 -3.81 -18.90
C LYS A 75 -23.77 -4.00 -20.09
N LEU A 76 -23.22 -4.18 -21.29
CA LEU A 76 -23.99 -4.47 -22.50
C LEU A 76 -24.78 -5.77 -22.36
N ALA A 77 -24.17 -6.83 -21.83
CA ALA A 77 -24.83 -8.11 -21.58
C ALA A 77 -25.99 -7.96 -20.58
N TYR A 78 -25.85 -7.15 -19.53
CA TYR A 78 -26.93 -6.84 -18.59
C TYR A 78 -28.08 -6.06 -19.23
N ILE A 79 -27.78 -5.08 -20.08
CA ILE A 79 -28.80 -4.31 -20.81
C ILE A 79 -29.55 -5.22 -21.78
N LEU A 80 -28.83 -6.02 -22.58
CA LEU A 80 -29.43 -6.98 -23.51
C LEU A 80 -30.27 -8.04 -22.78
N SER A 81 -29.81 -8.51 -21.62
CA SER A 81 -30.57 -9.44 -20.78
C SER A 81 -31.84 -8.79 -20.20
N SER A 82 -31.78 -7.53 -19.80
CA SER A 82 -32.95 -6.77 -19.33
C SER A 82 -34.01 -6.60 -20.45
N ILE A 83 -33.55 -6.35 -21.68
CA ILE A 83 -34.41 -6.28 -22.86
C ILE A 83 -35.00 -7.67 -23.18
N ALA A 84 -34.21 -8.73 -23.04
CA ALA A 84 -34.67 -10.11 -23.25
C ALA A 84 -35.72 -10.54 -22.22
N VAL A 85 -35.53 -10.23 -20.92
CA VAL A 85 -36.53 -10.45 -19.87
C VAL A 85 -37.83 -9.72 -20.25
N TYR A 86 -37.74 -8.44 -20.59
CA TYR A 86 -38.91 -7.66 -21.01
C TYR A 86 -39.60 -8.24 -22.26
N GLY A 87 -38.82 -8.67 -23.26
CA GLY A 87 -39.32 -9.29 -24.50
C GLY A 87 -40.05 -10.62 -24.26
N VAL A 88 -39.47 -11.50 -23.44
CA VAL A 88 -40.09 -12.76 -23.03
C VAL A 88 -41.43 -12.48 -22.36
N PHE A 89 -41.50 -11.49 -21.45
CA PHE A 89 -42.75 -11.13 -20.76
C PHE A 89 -43.80 -10.47 -21.67
N ARG A 90 -43.40 -9.58 -22.60
CA ARG A 90 -44.34 -8.93 -23.55
C ARG A 90 -45.02 -9.94 -24.47
N SER A 91 -44.34 -11.03 -24.81
CA SER A 91 -44.89 -12.06 -25.71
C SER A 91 -45.99 -12.94 -25.08
N MET A 92 -46.25 -12.83 -23.77
CA MET A 92 -47.06 -13.83 -23.07
C MET A 92 -48.55 -13.52 -22.96
N ARG A 93 -49.37 -14.48 -23.41
CA ARG A 93 -50.83 -14.39 -23.30
C ARG A 93 -51.42 -14.86 -21.97
N ARG A 94 -50.90 -15.89 -21.28
CA ARG A 94 -51.37 -16.40 -19.94
C ARG A 94 -50.50 -17.61 -19.51
N SER A 95 -49.67 -17.54 -18.44
CA SER A 95 -49.27 -18.70 -17.58
C SER A 95 -48.13 -18.36 -16.59
N PHE A 96 -48.16 -18.99 -15.40
CA PHE A 96 -47.12 -18.99 -14.35
C PHE A 96 -45.74 -19.49 -14.83
N ALA A 97 -45.70 -20.30 -15.90
CA ALA A 97 -44.47 -20.84 -16.49
C ALA A 97 -43.51 -19.75 -17.01
N GLY A 98 -44.05 -18.61 -17.42
CA GLY A 98 -43.27 -17.45 -17.85
C GLY A 98 -42.51 -16.75 -16.74
N LEU A 99 -43.11 -16.75 -15.54
CA LEU A 99 -42.46 -16.21 -14.35
C LEU A 99 -41.29 -17.10 -13.95
N ALA A 100 -41.48 -18.43 -14.00
CA ALA A 100 -40.38 -19.37 -13.78
C ALA A 100 -39.27 -19.17 -14.82
N ALA A 101 -39.59 -19.08 -16.12
CA ALA A 101 -38.60 -18.84 -17.18
C ALA A 101 -37.86 -17.50 -17.02
N GLY A 102 -38.56 -16.43 -16.65
CA GLY A 102 -37.96 -15.12 -16.38
C GLY A 102 -37.04 -15.14 -15.15
N VAL A 103 -37.48 -15.76 -14.05
CA VAL A 103 -36.67 -15.92 -12.83
C VAL A 103 -35.45 -16.81 -13.08
N THR A 104 -35.61 -17.91 -13.83
CA THR A 104 -34.49 -18.78 -14.22
C THR A 104 -33.49 -18.05 -15.11
N LEU A 105 -33.95 -17.23 -16.07
CA LEU A 105 -33.08 -16.41 -16.90
C LEU A 105 -32.31 -15.39 -16.05
N VAL A 106 -32.99 -14.73 -15.11
CA VAL A 106 -32.37 -13.80 -14.14
C VAL A 106 -31.28 -14.50 -13.35
N ILE A 107 -31.58 -15.65 -12.73
CA ILE A 107 -30.62 -16.42 -11.93
C ILE A 107 -29.43 -16.88 -12.79
N PHE A 108 -29.68 -17.40 -13.99
CA PHE A 108 -28.65 -17.89 -14.89
C PHE A 108 -27.72 -16.77 -15.36
N VAL A 109 -28.28 -15.61 -15.75
CA VAL A 109 -27.52 -14.43 -16.17
C VAL A 109 -26.68 -13.91 -14.99
N THR A 110 -27.25 -13.80 -13.80
CA THR A 110 -26.51 -13.37 -12.60
C THR A 110 -25.36 -14.32 -12.27
N PHE A 111 -25.61 -15.65 -12.28
CA PHE A 111 -24.59 -16.64 -11.95
C PHE A 111 -23.48 -16.72 -13.01
N PHE A 112 -23.84 -16.73 -14.30
CA PHE A 112 -22.88 -16.77 -15.40
C PHE A 112 -22.01 -15.51 -15.43
N LEU A 113 -22.59 -14.33 -15.21
CA LEU A 113 -21.84 -13.08 -15.17
C LEU A 113 -20.95 -12.97 -13.92
N GLN A 114 -21.42 -13.46 -12.77
CA GLN A 114 -20.60 -13.56 -11.57
C GLN A 114 -19.41 -14.51 -11.78
N HIS A 115 -19.63 -15.65 -12.45
CA HIS A 115 -18.56 -16.58 -12.80
C HIS A 115 -17.59 -15.99 -13.85
N ALA A 116 -18.09 -15.32 -14.89
CA ALA A 116 -17.24 -14.65 -15.88
C ALA A 116 -16.42 -13.53 -15.24
N GLN A 117 -17.00 -12.75 -14.32
CA GLN A 117 -16.30 -11.72 -13.55
C GLN A 117 -15.18 -12.33 -12.69
N SER A 118 -15.41 -13.48 -12.03
CA SER A 118 -14.39 -14.15 -11.22
C SER A 118 -13.18 -14.67 -12.02
N LYS A 119 -13.29 -14.82 -13.35
CA LYS A 119 -12.17 -15.27 -14.20
C LYS A 119 -11.20 -14.14 -14.60
N PHE A 120 -11.56 -12.88 -14.39
CA PHE A 120 -10.66 -11.74 -14.66
C PHE A 120 -9.71 -11.54 -13.46
N GLN A 121 -8.81 -12.52 -13.28
CA GLN A 121 -7.98 -12.74 -12.08
C GLN A 121 -6.67 -11.93 -12.02
N LEU A 122 -6.58 -10.77 -12.69
CA LEU A 122 -5.40 -9.91 -12.47
C LEU A 122 -5.44 -9.33 -11.04
N ASP A 123 -6.64 -9.03 -10.57
CA ASP A 123 -6.92 -8.62 -9.18
C ASP A 123 -6.55 -9.73 -8.21
N ASP A 124 -6.98 -10.98 -8.46
CA ASP A 124 -6.59 -12.11 -7.61
C ASP A 124 -5.08 -12.28 -7.57
N ILE A 125 -4.33 -12.08 -8.66
CA ILE A 125 -2.87 -12.30 -8.65
C ILE A 125 -2.12 -11.13 -7.99
N LEU A 126 -2.50 -9.88 -8.29
CA LEU A 126 -1.89 -8.68 -7.71
C LEU A 126 -2.27 -8.52 -6.23
N LEU A 127 -3.47 -8.94 -5.84
CA LEU A 127 -4.01 -8.81 -4.49
C LEU A 127 -3.89 -10.10 -3.65
N ALA A 128 -3.73 -11.29 -4.24
CA ALA A 128 -3.58 -12.53 -3.44
C ALA A 128 -2.30 -12.53 -2.64
N ASN A 129 -1.22 -11.90 -3.12
CA ASN A 129 0.00 -11.82 -2.32
C ASN A 129 -0.20 -10.91 -1.11
N ASP A 130 -0.88 -9.77 -1.27
CA ASP A 130 -1.21 -8.86 -0.17
C ASP A 130 -2.25 -9.48 0.79
N ALA A 131 -3.24 -10.21 0.27
CA ALA A 131 -4.23 -10.92 1.07
C ALA A 131 -3.63 -12.14 1.78
N LYS A 132 -2.74 -12.89 1.11
CA LYS A 132 -1.99 -14.00 1.72
C LYS A 132 -1.07 -13.46 2.82
N LEU A 133 -0.38 -12.35 2.56
CA LEU A 133 0.42 -11.65 3.56
C LEU A 133 -0.46 -11.24 4.75
N TYR A 134 -1.59 -10.58 4.50
CA TYR A 134 -2.54 -10.18 5.53
C TYR A 134 -2.99 -11.37 6.38
N GLN A 135 -3.37 -12.48 5.75
CA GLN A 135 -3.76 -13.69 6.48
C GLN A 135 -2.58 -14.31 7.23
N GLN A 136 -1.37 -14.28 6.67
CA GLN A 136 -0.15 -14.75 7.34
C GLN A 136 0.14 -13.96 8.61
N ILE A 137 0.04 -12.64 8.56
CA ILE A 137 0.25 -11.75 9.71
C ILE A 137 -0.89 -11.90 10.72
N LYS A 138 -2.14 -11.93 10.25
CA LYS A 138 -3.32 -12.09 11.11
C LYS A 138 -3.34 -13.43 11.85
N HIS A 139 -2.85 -14.49 11.21
CA HIS A 139 -2.76 -15.84 11.78
C HIS A 139 -1.38 -16.19 12.33
N GLN A 140 -0.43 -15.24 12.33
CA GLN A 140 0.80 -15.30 13.11
C GLN A 140 0.43 -15.12 14.59
N ASP A 141 -0.31 -16.08 15.15
CA ASP A 141 -0.37 -16.25 16.59
C ASP A 141 1.06 -16.49 17.08
N GLN A 142 1.68 -15.43 17.60
CA GLN A 142 2.74 -15.48 18.61
C GLN A 142 3.81 -16.57 18.43
N THR A 143 4.32 -16.82 17.21
CA THR A 143 5.59 -17.54 17.06
C THR A 143 6.71 -16.63 17.50
N LYS A 144 6.85 -16.52 18.82
CA LYS A 144 7.85 -15.75 19.56
C LYS A 144 9.24 -16.02 19.03
N ASN A 145 9.99 -14.93 18.78
CA ASN A 145 11.45 -14.82 18.83
C ASN A 145 12.17 -16.13 18.52
N ILE A 146 12.05 -16.65 17.30
CA ILE A 146 12.89 -17.77 16.88
C ILE A 146 14.31 -17.21 16.89
N PRO A 147 15.20 -17.67 17.79
CA PRO A 147 16.53 -17.08 17.91
C PRO A 147 17.25 -17.29 16.58
N LEU A 148 17.68 -16.19 15.97
CA LEU A 148 18.58 -16.22 14.84
C LEU A 148 19.95 -16.66 15.35
N TYR A 149 20.61 -17.55 14.62
CA TYR A 149 21.92 -18.07 15.01
C TYR A 149 22.75 -18.45 13.79
N GLY A 150 24.04 -18.56 14.06
CA GLY A 150 25.07 -18.89 13.10
C GLY A 150 25.82 -17.65 12.62
N TYR A 151 27.14 -17.79 12.50
CA TYR A 151 28.02 -16.74 12.02
C TYR A 151 28.12 -16.77 10.50
N TRP A 152 27.49 -15.79 9.85
CA TRP A 152 27.51 -15.62 8.41
C TRP A 152 27.67 -14.14 8.03
N LYS A 153 28.15 -13.90 6.82
CA LYS A 153 28.26 -12.55 6.23
C LYS A 153 27.77 -12.57 4.80
N ILE A 154 27.15 -11.47 4.36
CA ILE A 154 26.78 -11.30 2.96
C ILE A 154 28.04 -11.00 2.17
N LYS A 155 28.37 -11.87 1.21
CA LYS A 155 29.51 -11.73 0.30
C LYS A 155 29.10 -11.11 -1.03
N GLU A 156 27.87 -11.38 -1.48
CA GLU A 156 27.40 -10.93 -2.77
C GLU A 156 25.88 -10.76 -2.82
N ILE A 157 25.41 -9.75 -3.55
CA ILE A 157 24.00 -9.60 -3.93
C ILE A 157 23.95 -9.41 -5.45
N GLU A 158 23.12 -10.21 -6.12
CA GLU A 158 22.82 -10.08 -7.55
C GLU A 158 21.32 -9.79 -7.72
N VAL A 159 21.00 -8.73 -8.47
CA VAL A 159 19.64 -8.41 -8.90
C VAL A 159 19.60 -8.38 -10.42
N ASN A 160 18.83 -9.27 -11.02
CA ASN A 160 18.63 -9.37 -12.47
C ASN A 160 17.13 -9.64 -12.76
N PRO A 161 16.33 -8.60 -13.02
CA PRO A 161 14.88 -8.74 -13.19
C PRO A 161 14.46 -9.63 -14.38
N LYS A 162 15.35 -9.84 -15.36
CA LYS A 162 15.09 -10.70 -16.53
C LYS A 162 15.43 -12.19 -16.28
N SER A 163 15.99 -12.52 -15.11
CA SER A 163 16.36 -13.88 -14.73
C SER A 163 15.16 -14.66 -14.15
N THR A 164 15.17 -15.99 -14.29
CA THR A 164 14.23 -16.89 -13.59
C THR A 164 14.28 -16.69 -12.07
N TYR A 165 15.47 -16.38 -11.54
CA TYR A 165 15.70 -16.04 -10.14
C TYR A 165 16.19 -14.58 -10.10
N PRO A 166 15.29 -13.61 -9.86
CA PRO A 166 15.60 -12.20 -10.02
C PRO A 166 16.49 -11.64 -8.92
N ILE A 167 16.48 -12.26 -7.74
CA ILE A 167 17.35 -11.92 -6.61
C ILE A 167 18.17 -13.15 -6.23
N LYS A 168 19.47 -12.94 -6.01
CA LYS A 168 20.35 -13.90 -5.37
C LYS A 168 21.17 -13.21 -4.30
N ALA A 169 21.33 -13.89 -3.16
CA ALA A 169 22.23 -13.47 -2.10
C ALA A 169 23.22 -14.60 -1.81
N THR A 170 24.51 -14.29 -1.82
CA THR A 170 25.55 -15.25 -1.44
C THR A 170 26.11 -14.89 -0.08
N LEU A 171 26.08 -15.87 0.83
CA LEU A 171 26.58 -15.76 2.19
C LEU A 171 27.87 -16.56 2.34
N SER A 172 28.87 -15.99 3.00
CA SER A 172 29.99 -16.73 3.55
C SER A 172 29.61 -17.27 4.93
N LEU A 173 30.01 -18.51 5.21
CA LEU A 173 29.68 -19.23 6.42
C LEU A 173 30.94 -19.48 7.24
N HIS A 174 30.84 -19.38 8.57
CA HIS A 174 31.95 -19.76 9.42
C HIS A 174 32.13 -21.30 9.39
N PRO A 175 33.38 -21.84 9.45
CA PRO A 175 33.66 -23.26 9.20
C PRO A 175 32.91 -24.29 10.07
N ASN A 176 32.43 -23.86 11.24
CA ASN A 176 31.76 -24.74 12.22
C ASN A 176 30.23 -24.60 12.21
N GLU A 177 29.68 -23.83 11.28
CA GLU A 177 28.24 -23.63 11.18
C GLU A 177 27.61 -24.78 10.41
N HIS A 178 26.90 -25.66 11.10
CA HIS A 178 26.13 -26.75 10.50
C HIS A 178 24.66 -26.37 10.24
N THR A 179 24.18 -25.30 10.86
CA THR A 179 22.85 -24.77 10.64
C THR A 179 22.90 -23.25 10.80
N VAL A 180 22.20 -22.55 9.91
CA VAL A 180 22.12 -21.10 9.95
C VAL A 180 20.67 -20.67 9.94
N ARG A 181 20.35 -19.65 10.72
CA ARG A 181 19.06 -18.95 10.67
C ARG A 181 19.26 -17.49 10.34
N PHE A 182 18.45 -16.98 9.42
CA PHE A 182 18.40 -15.57 9.06
C PHE A 182 16.95 -15.15 8.82
N SER A 183 16.69 -13.84 8.88
CA SER A 183 15.38 -13.26 8.58
C SER A 183 15.38 -12.65 7.18
N ILE A 184 14.27 -12.77 6.46
CA ILE A 184 13.95 -12.05 5.23
C ILE A 184 12.50 -11.61 5.32
N ASN A 185 12.13 -10.54 4.63
CA ASN A 185 10.73 -10.15 4.55
C ASN A 185 9.85 -11.30 4.04
N GLU A 186 8.75 -11.57 4.75
CA GLU A 186 7.86 -12.70 4.51
C GLU A 186 7.13 -12.69 3.15
N GLN A 187 7.13 -11.54 2.45
CA GLN A 187 6.70 -11.47 1.06
C GLN A 187 7.65 -12.20 0.10
N PHE A 188 8.91 -12.40 0.48
CA PHE A 188 9.93 -13.05 -0.33
C PHE A 188 9.96 -14.55 -0.05
N GLN A 189 9.78 -15.35 -1.11
CA GLN A 189 9.90 -16.81 -1.01
C GLN A 189 11.24 -17.27 -1.56
N ILE A 190 11.91 -18.15 -0.83
CA ILE A 190 13.10 -18.83 -1.32
C ILE A 190 12.66 -19.99 -2.21
N ASP A 191 13.23 -20.06 -3.42
CA ASP A 191 13.02 -21.19 -4.31
C ASP A 191 13.93 -22.36 -3.94
N HIS A 192 15.23 -22.09 -3.83
CA HIS A 192 16.22 -23.06 -3.37
C HIS A 192 17.49 -22.39 -2.86
N ILE A 193 18.32 -23.16 -2.14
CA ILE A 193 19.61 -22.72 -1.62
C ILE A 193 20.68 -23.71 -2.09
N GLN A 194 21.83 -23.20 -2.54
CA GLN A 194 22.95 -24.03 -2.99
C GLN A 194 24.19 -23.77 -2.13
N GLY A 195 24.92 -24.82 -1.75
CA GLY A 195 26.19 -24.74 -1.06
C GLY A 195 27.11 -25.89 -1.47
N GLY A 196 28.39 -25.60 -1.74
CA GLY A 196 29.34 -26.62 -2.22
C GLY A 196 28.90 -27.36 -3.49
N GLY A 197 28.14 -26.69 -4.38
CA GLY A 197 27.61 -27.27 -5.61
C GLY A 197 26.37 -28.17 -5.45
N LYS A 198 25.82 -28.31 -4.23
CA LYS A 198 24.63 -29.12 -3.96
C LYS A 198 23.49 -28.26 -3.42
N ARG A 199 22.24 -28.74 -3.57
CA ARG A 199 21.08 -28.11 -2.93
C ARG A 199 21.12 -28.39 -1.42
N LEU A 200 20.95 -27.33 -0.63
CA LEU A 200 20.86 -27.41 0.82
C LEU A 200 19.39 -27.49 1.24
N PRO A 201 19.04 -28.35 2.21
CA PRO A 201 17.68 -28.38 2.74
C PRO A 201 17.45 -27.16 3.64
N PHE A 202 16.26 -26.57 3.51
CA PHE A 202 15.86 -25.41 4.28
C PHE A 202 14.36 -25.47 4.62
N GLN A 203 13.99 -24.72 5.65
CA GLN A 203 12.61 -24.46 6.01
C GLN A 203 12.42 -22.95 6.14
N GLN A 204 11.37 -22.41 5.53
CA GLN A 204 10.97 -21.02 5.67
C GLN A 204 9.63 -20.97 6.42
N GLN A 205 9.61 -20.27 7.55
CA GLN A 205 8.42 -20.04 8.37
C GLN A 205 8.23 -18.55 8.56
N GLY A 206 7.30 -17.96 7.81
CA GLY A 206 7.13 -16.50 7.75
C GLY A 206 8.39 -15.82 7.23
N ASN A 207 8.93 -14.91 8.05
CA ASN A 207 10.15 -14.16 7.79
C ASN A 207 11.45 -14.93 8.15
N VAL A 208 11.37 -16.00 8.95
CA VAL A 208 12.56 -16.76 9.37
C VAL A 208 12.87 -17.91 8.41
N VAL A 209 14.14 -18.04 8.04
CA VAL A 209 14.66 -19.13 7.21
C VAL A 209 15.72 -19.90 7.97
N GLN A 210 15.54 -21.21 8.10
CA GLN A 210 16.51 -22.13 8.66
C GLN A 210 17.11 -23.01 7.56
N VAL A 211 18.44 -23.07 7.48
CA VAL A 211 19.18 -23.84 6.47
C VAL A 211 20.13 -24.80 7.16
N GLN A 212 20.15 -26.07 6.74
CA GLN A 212 21.22 -26.99 7.12
C GLN A 212 22.37 -26.82 6.12
N THR A 213 23.48 -26.27 6.58
CA THR A 213 24.61 -25.91 5.72
C THR A 213 25.50 -27.11 5.38
N ASN A 214 25.42 -28.18 6.18
CA ASN A 214 26.24 -29.39 6.04
C ASN A 214 27.75 -29.10 5.92
N GLY A 215 28.23 -28.05 6.61
CA GLY A 215 29.64 -27.64 6.58
C GLY A 215 30.08 -26.93 5.30
N ALA A 216 29.15 -26.46 4.46
CA ALA A 216 29.50 -25.67 3.29
C ALA A 216 30.16 -24.33 3.71
N PRO A 217 31.24 -23.89 3.05
CA PRO A 217 31.92 -22.62 3.37
C PRO A 217 31.16 -21.38 2.88
N SER A 218 30.20 -21.58 1.97
CA SER A 218 29.33 -20.54 1.45
C SER A 218 28.04 -21.13 0.93
N MET A 219 26.99 -20.30 0.89
CA MET A 219 25.73 -20.66 0.27
C MET A 219 25.15 -19.52 -0.55
N THR A 220 24.47 -19.84 -1.65
CA THR A 220 23.73 -18.90 -2.49
C THR A 220 22.25 -19.19 -2.37
N ILE A 221 21.48 -18.17 -2.00
CA ILE A 221 20.04 -18.19 -1.83
C ILE A 221 19.42 -17.68 -3.12
N TYR A 222 18.52 -18.46 -3.71
CA TYR A 222 17.79 -18.10 -4.93
C TYR A 222 16.34 -17.81 -4.57
N TYR A 223 15.91 -16.58 -4.85
CA TYR A 223 14.55 -16.14 -4.57
C TYR A 223 13.64 -16.56 -5.71
N ARG A 224 12.43 -16.99 -5.37
CA ARG A 224 11.35 -17.18 -6.34
C ARG A 224 10.95 -15.81 -6.90
N HIS A 225 10.53 -15.79 -8.17
CA HIS A 225 10.01 -14.57 -8.77
C HIS A 225 8.73 -14.11 -8.06
N THR A 226 8.77 -12.92 -7.45
CA THR A 226 7.62 -12.28 -6.78
C THR A 226 7.07 -11.16 -7.68
N PHE A 227 5.85 -11.33 -8.21
CA PHE A 227 5.07 -10.26 -8.86
C PHE A 227 4.00 -9.77 -7.89
N GLY A 228 3.83 -8.45 -7.74
CA GLY A 228 2.75 -7.86 -6.92
C GLY A 228 2.94 -8.06 -5.43
N SER A 229 3.62 -7.11 -4.77
CA SER A 229 3.71 -7.02 -3.31
C SER A 229 3.66 -5.54 -2.91
N THR A 230 3.41 -5.24 -1.63
CA THR A 230 3.47 -3.86 -1.10
C THR A 230 4.73 -3.08 -1.53
N PHE A 231 5.86 -3.78 -1.70
CA PHE A 231 7.15 -3.20 -2.13
C PHE A 231 7.47 -3.43 -3.60
N TYR A 232 6.77 -4.32 -4.31
CA TYR A 232 6.93 -4.53 -5.74
C TYR A 232 5.81 -3.86 -6.55
N PRO A 233 6.12 -2.85 -7.37
CA PRO A 233 5.14 -2.04 -8.06
C PRO A 233 4.25 -2.83 -9.01
N LEU A 234 3.08 -2.23 -9.22
CA LEU A 234 1.88 -2.69 -9.93
C LEU A 234 2.07 -3.06 -11.40
N THR A 235 3.23 -2.73 -11.97
CA THR A 235 3.53 -2.90 -13.39
C THR A 235 4.69 -3.86 -13.58
N SER A 236 4.52 -4.83 -14.47
CA SER A 236 5.59 -5.75 -14.88
C SER A 236 6.84 -5.00 -15.33
N GLY A 237 8.02 -5.47 -14.92
CA GLY A 237 9.30 -4.90 -15.35
C GLY A 237 9.82 -3.74 -14.50
N VAL A 238 9.18 -3.44 -13.37
CA VAL A 238 9.69 -2.49 -12.38
C VAL A 238 10.26 -3.29 -11.20
N THR A 239 11.46 -2.92 -10.76
CA THR A 239 12.12 -3.49 -9.59
C THR A 239 12.19 -2.41 -8.53
N LEU A 240 11.51 -2.62 -7.42
CA LEU A 240 11.58 -1.72 -6.27
C LEU A 240 11.93 -2.57 -5.06
N LEU A 241 13.13 -2.35 -4.55
CA LEU A 241 13.68 -3.07 -3.42
C LEU A 241 14.23 -2.02 -2.45
N PRO A 242 13.37 -1.39 -1.64
CA PRO A 242 13.82 -0.42 -0.65
C PRO A 242 14.68 -1.11 0.41
N PHE A 243 15.75 -0.47 0.88
CA PHE A 243 16.65 -1.05 1.89
C PHE A 243 15.92 -1.47 3.15
N GLU A 244 14.87 -0.73 3.47
CA GLU A 244 14.07 -0.88 4.66
C GLU A 244 13.14 -2.12 4.55
N ALA A 245 12.91 -2.66 3.36
CA ALA A 245 12.02 -3.80 3.15
C ALA A 245 12.61 -5.17 3.51
N ASN A 246 13.79 -5.26 4.16
CA ASN A 246 14.51 -6.51 4.52
C ASN A 246 14.47 -7.61 3.44
N TRP A 247 14.66 -7.22 2.17
CA TRP A 247 14.54 -8.12 1.01
C TRP A 247 15.74 -9.05 0.82
N TYR A 248 16.84 -8.81 1.54
CA TYR A 248 18.02 -9.68 1.64
C TYR A 248 18.21 -10.19 3.08
N PRO A 249 18.98 -11.26 3.30
CA PRO A 249 19.13 -11.88 4.62
C PRO A 249 19.57 -10.89 5.71
N GLN A 250 18.88 -10.91 6.85
CA GLN A 250 19.18 -10.11 8.05
C GLN A 250 19.57 -11.01 9.22
N SER A 251 20.48 -10.52 10.05
CA SER A 251 20.92 -11.16 11.30
C SER A 251 20.04 -10.81 12.51
N MET A 252 19.08 -9.90 12.34
CA MET A 252 18.08 -9.54 13.32
C MET A 252 16.69 -9.87 12.78
N ASP A 253 15.83 -10.37 13.66
CA ASP A 253 14.45 -10.64 13.30
C ASP A 253 13.67 -9.33 13.39
N SER A 254 12.97 -8.99 12.30
CA SER A 254 12.22 -7.75 12.20
C SER A 254 10.88 -8.07 11.58
N THR A 255 9.83 -7.88 12.37
CA THR A 255 8.45 -7.84 11.89
C THR A 255 8.23 -6.52 11.16
N LEU A 256 8.18 -6.60 9.83
CA LEU A 256 8.03 -5.45 8.96
C LEU A 256 6.60 -4.96 8.79
N TYR A 257 5.63 -5.75 9.23
CA TYR A 257 4.23 -5.46 9.04
C TYR A 257 3.45 -5.64 10.33
N ASP A 258 2.45 -4.80 10.49
CA ASP A 258 1.52 -4.86 11.60
C ASP A 258 0.09 -4.59 11.10
N ILE A 259 -0.89 -5.13 11.81
CA ILE A 259 -2.30 -4.89 11.55
C ILE A 259 -2.82 -4.08 12.73
N ASN A 260 -3.20 -2.83 12.47
CA ASN A 260 -3.74 -1.98 13.52
C ASN A 260 -5.15 -2.45 13.96
N SER A 261 -5.68 -1.82 15.01
CA SER A 261 -7.02 -2.12 15.55
C SER A 261 -8.16 -1.99 14.53
N SER A 262 -7.99 -1.21 13.46
CA SER A 262 -8.96 -1.09 12.37
C SER A 262 -8.79 -2.14 11.27
N GLY A 263 -7.90 -3.11 11.44
CA GLY A 263 -7.66 -4.18 10.47
C GLY A 263 -6.86 -3.73 9.24
N THR A 264 -6.21 -2.56 9.29
CA THR A 264 -5.37 -2.03 8.22
C THR A 264 -3.96 -2.58 8.35
N LEU A 265 -3.44 -3.15 7.26
CA LEU A 265 -2.05 -3.58 7.14
C LEU A 265 -1.13 -2.37 6.95
N HIS A 266 -0.12 -2.25 7.81
CA HIS A 266 0.93 -1.24 7.73
C HIS A 266 2.28 -1.90 7.53
N SER A 267 3.20 -1.20 6.86
CA SER A 267 4.60 -1.58 6.91
C SER A 267 5.31 -0.78 8.00
N ASN A 268 5.55 -1.42 9.14
CA ASN A 268 6.35 -0.85 10.21
C ASN A 268 7.82 -1.14 9.97
N VAL A 269 8.46 -0.24 9.23
CA VAL A 269 9.86 -0.39 8.88
C VAL A 269 10.76 0.33 9.87
N GLU A 270 11.58 -0.43 10.61
CA GLU A 270 12.62 0.14 11.46
C GLU A 270 13.76 0.71 10.61
N THR A 271 14.06 1.99 10.75
CA THR A 271 15.14 2.66 10.00
C THR A 271 16.38 2.95 10.85
N LYS A 272 16.30 2.77 12.18
CA LYS A 272 17.32 3.19 13.16
C LYS A 272 18.66 2.46 13.02
N THR A 273 18.68 1.29 12.40
CA THR A 273 19.89 0.46 12.25
C THR A 273 20.75 0.85 11.05
N CYS A 274 20.24 1.71 10.16
CA CYS A 274 20.90 2.04 8.91
C CYS A 274 21.74 3.32 8.96
N THR A 275 23.06 3.18 9.00
CA THR A 275 24.01 4.32 9.05
C THR A 275 24.54 4.73 7.67
N ARG A 276 24.36 3.88 6.64
CA ARG A 276 24.81 4.15 5.27
C ARG A 276 23.84 3.57 4.27
N VAL A 277 23.16 4.46 3.53
CA VAL A 277 22.21 4.07 2.48
C VAL A 277 22.87 4.17 1.11
N ASN A 278 22.68 3.16 0.27
CA ASN A 278 23.08 3.17 -1.13
C ASN A 278 21.87 2.90 -2.03
N VAL A 279 21.54 3.86 -2.90
CA VAL A 279 20.40 3.77 -3.81
C VAL A 279 20.90 3.56 -5.25
N ILE A 280 20.54 2.43 -5.84
CA ILE A 280 20.89 2.04 -7.21
C ILE A 280 19.70 2.29 -8.11
N VAL A 281 19.87 3.10 -9.16
CA VAL A 281 18.78 3.50 -10.06
C VAL A 281 19.03 3.05 -11.50
N GLY A 282 18.02 2.47 -12.15
CA GLY A 282 17.97 2.27 -13.60
C GLY A 282 18.92 1.21 -14.18
N LYS A 283 19.46 0.33 -13.33
CA LYS A 283 20.32 -0.78 -13.78
C LYS A 283 19.47 -1.99 -14.16
N GLU A 284 19.68 -2.51 -15.38
CA GLU A 284 19.08 -3.79 -15.81
C GLU A 284 19.63 -4.98 -15.01
N LYS A 285 20.90 -4.92 -14.64
CA LYS A 285 21.55 -5.91 -13.79
C LYS A 285 22.43 -5.19 -12.77
N TYR A 286 22.30 -5.59 -11.51
CA TYR A 286 23.13 -5.09 -10.43
C TYR A 286 23.83 -6.25 -9.73
N ARG A 287 25.09 -6.02 -9.39
CA ARG A 287 25.89 -6.95 -8.59
C ARG A 287 26.68 -6.14 -7.58
N TRP A 288 26.56 -6.50 -6.31
CA TRP A 288 27.35 -5.97 -5.22
C TRP A 288 28.27 -7.07 -4.68
N HIS A 289 29.49 -6.69 -4.31
CA HIS A 289 30.47 -7.57 -3.68
C HIS A 289 31.25 -6.79 -2.61
N GLY A 290 31.45 -7.39 -1.44
CA GLY A 290 32.24 -6.80 -0.36
C GLY A 290 31.97 -7.46 0.99
N ASP A 291 32.64 -6.95 2.03
CA ASP A 291 32.56 -7.50 3.39
C ASP A 291 31.57 -6.74 4.30
N HIS A 292 31.20 -5.51 3.91
CA HIS A 292 30.33 -4.63 4.66
C HIS A 292 29.25 -4.05 3.74
N LEU A 293 28.08 -4.68 3.75
CA LEU A 293 26.95 -4.27 2.92
C LEU A 293 26.33 -2.98 3.49
N PRO A 294 26.30 -1.85 2.76
CA PRO A 294 25.45 -0.72 3.12
C PRO A 294 23.97 -1.09 2.94
N CYS A 295 23.06 -0.40 3.60
CA CYS A 295 21.63 -0.61 3.35
C CYS A 295 21.33 -0.29 1.89
N LEU A 296 20.84 -1.30 1.18
CA LEU A 296 20.79 -1.28 -0.28
C LEU A 296 19.37 -1.10 -0.77
N SER A 297 19.13 -0.01 -1.51
CA SER A 297 17.92 0.17 -2.29
C SER A 297 18.20 -0.06 -3.77
N VAL A 298 17.39 -0.87 -4.44
CA VAL A 298 17.45 -1.06 -5.91
C VAL A 298 16.14 -0.63 -6.54
N ILE A 299 16.21 0.35 -7.44
CA ILE A 299 15.07 0.97 -8.09
C ILE A 299 15.28 0.95 -9.60
N ASN A 300 14.47 0.19 -10.31
CA ASN A 300 14.46 0.13 -11.77
C ASN A 300 13.03 0.28 -12.27
N GLY A 301 12.80 1.14 -13.25
CA GLY A 301 11.48 1.39 -13.81
C GLY A 301 11.30 2.84 -14.27
N PRO A 302 10.06 3.33 -14.41
CA PRO A 302 9.76 4.66 -14.93
C PRO A 302 10.00 5.73 -13.85
N TYR A 303 11.22 5.83 -13.35
CA TYR A 303 11.67 6.88 -12.44
C TYR A 303 12.56 7.87 -13.19
N LYS A 304 12.61 9.10 -12.70
CA LYS A 304 13.50 10.15 -13.18
C LYS A 304 14.28 10.71 -12.00
N GLN A 305 15.58 10.81 -12.18
CA GLN A 305 16.44 11.50 -11.23
C GLN A 305 16.51 13.00 -11.59
N ILE A 306 16.29 13.86 -10.62
CA ILE A 306 16.33 15.32 -10.74
C ILE A 306 17.29 15.84 -9.69
N GLN A 307 18.24 16.68 -10.09
CA GLN A 307 19.15 17.33 -9.16
C GLN A 307 18.63 18.73 -8.84
N VAL A 308 18.43 19.05 -7.57
CA VAL A 308 18.00 20.37 -7.10
C VAL A 308 19.01 20.84 -6.07
N GLN A 309 19.91 21.76 -6.49
CA GLN A 309 21.11 22.13 -5.73
C GLN A 309 21.92 20.88 -5.36
N HIS A 310 22.22 20.66 -4.08
CA HIS A 310 22.94 19.47 -3.58
C HIS A 310 22.03 18.27 -3.23
N THR A 311 20.72 18.38 -3.46
CA THR A 311 19.75 17.31 -3.12
C THR A 311 19.31 16.56 -4.39
N ARG A 312 19.36 15.23 -4.33
CA ARG A 312 18.91 14.35 -5.41
C ARG A 312 17.46 13.92 -5.19
N PHE A 313 16.58 14.24 -6.14
CA PHE A 313 15.22 13.74 -6.16
C PHE A 313 15.12 12.53 -7.08
N LEU A 314 14.51 11.45 -6.61
CA LEU A 314 14.16 10.28 -7.41
C LEU A 314 12.64 10.18 -7.46
N VAL A 315 12.04 10.48 -8.61
CA VAL A 315 10.60 10.69 -8.72
C VAL A 315 10.02 9.72 -9.75
N TYR A 316 8.94 9.04 -9.39
CA TYR A 316 8.14 8.27 -10.34
C TYR A 316 7.61 9.20 -11.43
N LYS A 317 7.80 8.85 -12.71
CA LYS A 317 7.57 9.74 -13.85
C LYS A 317 6.19 10.43 -13.86
N PRO A 318 5.08 9.74 -13.50
CA PRO A 318 3.77 10.39 -13.36
C PRO A 318 3.69 11.51 -12.31
N PHE A 319 4.55 11.53 -11.29
CA PHE A 319 4.61 12.58 -10.27
C PHE A 319 5.57 13.73 -10.62
N LEU A 320 6.00 13.81 -11.87
CA LEU A 320 6.92 14.87 -12.29
C LEU A 320 6.23 16.24 -12.25
N THR A 321 6.92 17.20 -11.68
CA THR A 321 6.44 18.57 -11.50
C THR A 321 7.56 19.57 -11.80
N THR A 322 7.28 20.87 -11.67
CA THR A 322 8.24 21.96 -11.85
C THR A 322 9.38 21.92 -10.80
N THR A 323 10.55 22.45 -11.18
CA THR A 323 11.71 22.60 -10.28
C THR A 323 11.38 23.42 -9.03
N ARG A 324 10.52 24.44 -9.15
CA ARG A 324 10.04 25.26 -8.03
C ARG A 324 9.40 24.40 -6.94
N ASN A 325 8.54 23.47 -7.33
CA ASN A 325 7.83 22.60 -6.39
C ASN A 325 8.80 21.66 -5.63
N TYR A 326 9.86 21.18 -6.27
CA TYR A 326 10.92 20.41 -5.59
C TYR A 326 11.78 21.26 -4.64
N MET A 327 12.09 22.51 -5.02
CA MET A 327 12.80 23.44 -4.13
C MET A 327 11.97 23.75 -2.88
N GLU A 328 10.68 24.03 -3.05
CA GLU A 328 9.76 24.29 -1.93
C GLU A 328 9.68 23.07 -1.00
N LEU A 329 9.56 21.85 -1.54
CA LEU A 329 9.58 20.64 -0.73
C LEU A 329 10.90 20.48 0.04
N LYS A 330 12.05 20.68 -0.62
CA LYS A 330 13.36 20.64 0.05
C LYS A 330 13.42 21.63 1.22
N HIS A 331 13.05 22.88 0.99
CA HIS A 331 13.06 23.90 2.03
C HIS A 331 12.15 23.52 3.20
N GLN A 332 10.96 22.98 2.91
CA GLN A 332 10.04 22.53 3.94
C GLN A 332 10.64 21.40 4.80
N LEU A 333 11.29 20.41 4.18
CA LEU A 333 11.94 19.31 4.91
C LEU A 333 13.08 19.82 5.80
N VAL A 334 13.86 20.79 5.33
CA VAL A 334 14.92 21.43 6.13
C VAL A 334 14.32 22.19 7.32
N SER A 335 13.25 22.95 7.11
CA SER A 335 12.56 23.68 8.19
C SER A 335 11.98 22.74 9.24
N ILE A 336 11.29 21.66 8.83
CA ILE A 336 10.78 20.62 9.73
C ILE A 336 11.91 20.00 10.55
N ARG A 337 13.02 19.65 9.90
CA ARG A 337 14.21 19.11 10.58
C ARG A 337 14.76 20.06 11.62
N ASN A 338 15.00 21.32 11.24
CA ASN A 338 15.59 22.30 12.15
C ASN A 338 14.70 22.52 13.38
N GLU A 339 13.38 22.62 13.18
CA GLU A 339 12.41 22.80 14.27
C GLU A 339 12.37 21.58 15.20
N LEU A 340 12.29 20.36 14.65
CA LEU A 340 12.31 19.14 15.46
C LEU A 340 13.63 18.97 16.23
N CYS A 341 14.76 19.28 15.62
CA CYS A 341 16.07 19.24 16.29
C CYS A 341 16.20 20.30 17.39
N HIS A 342 15.46 21.41 17.28
CA HIS A 342 15.39 22.42 18.32
C HIS A 342 14.50 21.96 19.50
N LEU A 343 13.30 21.48 19.21
CA LEU A 343 12.33 21.02 20.22
C LEU A 343 12.80 19.79 21.00
N PHE A 344 13.55 18.90 20.36
CA PHE A 344 13.93 17.59 20.89
C PHE A 344 15.47 17.47 20.98
N PRO A 345 16.10 17.97 22.06
CA PRO A 345 17.56 17.93 22.22
C PRO A 345 18.16 16.52 22.21
N ASN A 346 17.37 15.49 22.53
CA ASN A 346 17.79 14.09 22.40
C ASN A 346 18.08 13.69 20.95
N LEU A 347 17.53 14.40 19.96
CA LEU A 347 17.82 14.18 18.54
C LEU A 347 19.09 14.87 18.06
N ALA A 348 19.66 15.82 18.82
CA ALA A 348 20.73 16.69 18.34
C ALA A 348 21.96 15.95 17.78
N ASN A 349 22.31 14.80 18.38
CA ASN A 349 23.46 13.99 17.97
C ASN A 349 23.10 12.83 17.02
N THR A 350 21.85 12.75 16.57
CA THR A 350 21.42 11.71 15.63
C THR A 350 21.77 12.07 14.19
N ASP A 351 21.82 11.07 13.32
CA ASP A 351 22.01 11.31 11.87
C ASP A 351 20.92 12.23 11.29
N TYR A 352 19.72 12.23 11.87
CA TYR A 352 18.65 13.12 11.43
C TYR A 352 19.02 14.60 11.55
N CYS A 353 19.59 15.02 12.70
CA CYS A 353 19.95 16.42 12.94
C CYS A 353 21.30 16.81 12.36
N THR A 354 22.22 15.86 12.20
CA THR A 354 23.60 16.13 11.75
C THR A 354 23.79 16.01 10.24
N LYS A 355 22.96 15.22 9.54
CA LYS A 355 23.08 15.03 8.09
C LYS A 355 22.17 15.99 7.32
N GLU A 356 22.69 16.51 6.21
CA GLU A 356 21.89 17.24 5.23
C GLU A 356 20.89 16.35 4.49
N VAL A 357 19.85 16.97 3.91
CA VAL A 357 18.91 16.30 3.01
C VAL A 357 19.61 15.98 1.70
N LYS A 358 20.24 14.80 1.63
CA LYS A 358 21.00 14.31 0.47
C LYS A 358 20.10 13.85 -0.65
N SER A 359 19.03 13.10 -0.32
CA SER A 359 18.11 12.60 -1.34
C SER A 359 16.67 12.48 -0.86
N VAL A 360 15.74 12.63 -1.81
CA VAL A 360 14.30 12.49 -1.60
C VAL A 360 13.74 11.58 -2.69
N SER A 361 13.18 10.44 -2.29
CA SER A 361 12.54 9.48 -3.19
C SER A 361 11.02 9.58 -3.05
N ILE A 362 10.32 9.74 -4.17
CA ILE A 362 8.85 9.78 -4.24
C ILE A 362 8.38 8.55 -5.00
N ILE A 363 7.83 7.61 -4.25
CA ILE A 363 7.56 6.24 -4.72
C ILE A 363 6.06 5.97 -4.64
N PRO A 364 5.42 5.48 -5.71
CA PRO A 364 4.02 5.10 -5.66
C PRO A 364 3.84 3.88 -4.75
N LYS A 365 2.82 3.93 -3.92
CA LYS A 365 2.34 2.79 -3.16
C LYS A 365 1.65 1.74 -4.04
N SER A 366 1.50 0.53 -3.52
CA SER A 366 0.58 -0.47 -4.08
C SER A 366 -0.88 0.04 -4.03
N ILE A 367 -1.67 -0.28 -5.06
CA ILE A 367 -3.07 0.14 -5.25
C ILE A 367 -3.95 -0.26 -4.06
N ASN A 368 -3.64 -1.35 -3.34
CA ASN A 368 -4.47 -1.82 -2.23
C ASN A 368 -4.12 -1.19 -0.86
N THR A 369 -3.07 -0.37 -0.79
CA THR A 369 -2.72 0.39 0.43
C THR A 369 -3.41 1.75 0.42
N THR A 370 -4.74 1.75 0.28
CA THR A 370 -5.57 2.97 0.13
C THR A 370 -5.61 3.83 1.39
N ASN A 371 -5.01 3.39 2.49
CA ASN A 371 -4.94 4.17 3.72
C ASN A 371 -3.61 4.91 3.77
N LEU A 372 -3.72 6.24 3.71
CA LEU A 372 -2.69 7.13 4.22
C LEU A 372 -2.37 6.73 5.66
N SER A 373 -1.09 6.60 5.94
CA SER A 373 -0.58 6.03 7.17
C SER A 373 0.66 6.80 7.64
N LEU A 374 0.83 6.95 8.95
CA LEU A 374 2.05 7.55 9.51
C LEU A 374 3.32 6.79 9.13
N TYR A 375 3.16 5.53 8.68
CA TYR A 375 4.23 4.70 8.20
C TYR A 375 4.72 5.02 6.77
N ASP A 376 4.12 5.98 6.07
CA ASP A 376 4.37 6.20 4.63
C ASP A 376 5.63 7.00 4.32
N SER A 377 6.58 7.09 5.26
CA SER A 377 7.90 7.64 4.99
C SER A 377 9.00 6.86 5.67
N THR A 378 10.23 7.00 5.19
CA THR A 378 11.45 6.57 5.88
C THR A 378 12.49 7.68 5.84
N VAL A 379 13.28 7.77 6.90
CA VAL A 379 14.39 8.74 7.00
C VAL A 379 15.61 8.03 7.59
N ALA A 380 16.70 7.99 6.82
CA ALA A 380 17.98 7.42 7.23
C ALA A 380 19.16 8.04 6.45
N ASP A 381 20.26 8.38 7.12
CA ASP A 381 21.49 8.94 6.52
C ASP A 381 21.25 10.12 5.52
N GLY A 382 20.27 11.00 5.84
CA GLY A 382 19.89 12.12 4.97
C GLY A 382 19.12 11.72 3.70
N THR A 383 18.70 10.47 3.60
CA THR A 383 17.80 9.95 2.56
C THR A 383 16.38 9.90 3.11
N TYR A 384 15.47 10.54 2.38
CA TYR A 384 14.05 10.60 2.69
C TYR A 384 13.31 9.82 1.62
N THR A 385 12.47 8.87 2.01
CA THR A 385 11.57 8.19 1.08
C THR A 385 10.15 8.47 1.49
N PHE A 386 9.31 8.82 0.52
CA PHE A 386 7.87 9.00 0.71
C PHE A 386 7.12 8.03 -0.18
N TYR A 387 6.26 7.24 0.44
CA TYR A 387 5.35 6.32 -0.21
C TYR A 387 4.01 7.04 -0.43
N VAL A 388 3.77 7.38 -1.69
CA VAL A 388 2.68 8.26 -2.12
C VAL A 388 1.66 7.41 -2.84
N ASP A 389 0.38 7.52 -2.49
CA ASP A 389 -0.69 6.95 -3.30
C ASP A 389 -0.55 7.43 -4.78
N PRO A 390 -0.54 6.49 -5.77
CA PRO A 390 -0.40 6.80 -7.20
C PRO A 390 -1.40 7.83 -7.73
N PHE A 391 -2.52 8.05 -7.03
CA PHE A 391 -3.59 8.96 -7.42
C PHE A 391 -3.68 10.19 -6.53
N LEU A 392 -2.62 10.52 -5.78
CA LEU A 392 -2.58 11.74 -4.97
C LEU A 392 -2.67 13.03 -5.80
N ASP A 393 -2.21 13.03 -7.05
CA ASP A 393 -2.26 14.20 -7.97
C ASP A 393 -3.65 14.42 -8.62
N VAL A 394 -4.68 13.71 -8.15
CA VAL A 394 -6.05 13.95 -8.63
C VAL A 394 -6.46 15.35 -8.18
N ASN A 395 -6.81 16.20 -9.16
CA ASN A 395 -7.15 17.63 -9.07
C ASN A 395 -5.99 18.62 -9.34
N GLY A 396 -4.83 18.15 -9.84
CA GLY A 396 -3.77 19.03 -10.34
C GLY A 396 -2.91 19.69 -9.25
N ILE A 397 -2.99 19.18 -8.02
CA ILE A 397 -2.06 19.53 -6.94
C ILE A 397 -0.90 18.53 -7.00
N PRO A 398 0.34 18.99 -7.21
CA PRO A 398 1.46 18.08 -7.42
C PRO A 398 1.77 17.29 -6.16
N ALA A 399 2.21 16.03 -6.32
CA ALA A 399 2.62 15.13 -5.23
C ALA A 399 3.53 15.79 -4.17
N THR A 400 4.44 16.68 -4.58
CA THR A 400 5.33 17.41 -3.67
C THR A 400 4.60 18.29 -2.65
N LYS A 401 3.42 18.84 -3.00
CA LYS A 401 2.61 19.66 -2.09
C LYS A 401 1.92 18.80 -1.04
N HIS A 402 1.42 17.64 -1.43
CA HIS A 402 0.90 16.65 -0.50
C HIS A 402 2.00 16.20 0.48
N ILE A 403 3.21 15.92 -0.03
CA ILE A 403 4.33 15.52 0.82
C ILE A 403 4.72 16.64 1.81
N GLN A 404 4.59 17.93 1.47
CA GLN A 404 4.89 19.02 2.41
C GLN A 404 4.01 18.96 3.67
N GLU A 405 2.70 18.76 3.51
CA GLU A 405 1.77 18.56 4.63
C GLU A 405 2.07 17.26 5.36
N LEU A 406 2.16 16.15 4.63
CA LEU A 406 2.34 14.82 5.22
C LEU A 406 3.66 14.66 5.97
N ALA A 407 4.74 15.28 5.50
CA ALA A 407 6.04 15.25 6.15
C ALA A 407 6.01 15.81 7.58
N ALA A 408 5.12 16.78 7.85
CA ALA A 408 4.95 17.32 9.20
C ALA A 408 4.49 16.25 10.19
N PHE A 409 3.75 15.23 9.73
CA PHE A 409 3.28 14.13 10.56
C PHE A 409 4.19 12.90 10.45
N PHE A 410 4.60 12.53 9.24
CA PHE A 410 5.34 11.29 9.03
C PHE A 410 6.74 11.32 9.64
N ILE A 411 7.43 12.46 9.59
CA ILE A 411 8.79 12.56 10.11
C ILE A 411 8.81 12.45 11.64
N PRO A 412 7.98 13.19 12.41
CA PRO A 412 7.86 12.95 13.85
C PRO A 412 7.54 11.49 14.18
N TYR A 413 6.61 10.87 13.46
CA TYR A 413 6.30 9.46 13.68
C TYR A 413 7.54 8.58 13.55
N ARG A 414 8.36 8.80 12.52
CA ARG A 414 9.58 8.02 12.28
C ARG A 414 10.66 8.24 13.31
N LEU A 415 10.69 9.39 13.96
CA LEU A 415 11.66 9.69 15.01
C LEU A 415 11.21 9.14 16.36
N PHE A 416 9.90 9.14 16.62
CA PHE A 416 9.35 8.89 17.95
C PHE A 416 8.60 7.55 18.09
N GLU A 417 8.19 6.92 17.00
CA GLU A 417 7.36 5.71 16.95
C GLU A 417 6.14 5.79 17.88
N ASN A 418 5.57 7.00 18.00
CA ASN A 418 4.44 7.29 18.87
C ASN A 418 3.44 8.15 18.09
N GLU A 419 2.26 7.59 17.84
CA GLU A 419 1.21 8.21 17.05
C GLU A 419 0.72 9.54 17.67
N GLN A 420 0.53 9.58 18.99
CA GLN A 420 0.05 10.77 19.71
C GLN A 420 1.04 11.93 19.65
N ILE A 421 2.30 11.67 19.98
CA ILE A 421 3.38 12.67 19.88
C ILE A 421 3.51 13.14 18.43
N SER A 422 3.42 12.22 17.47
CA SER A 422 3.54 12.54 16.07
C SER A 422 2.44 13.46 15.55
N LEU A 423 1.19 13.16 15.91
CA LEU A 423 0.03 13.95 15.51
C LEU A 423 0.07 15.35 16.14
N PHE A 424 0.45 15.43 17.42
CA PHE A 424 0.59 16.70 18.11
C PHE A 424 1.76 17.55 17.59
N ALA A 425 2.92 16.94 17.37
CA ALA A 425 4.07 17.60 16.76
C ALA A 425 3.77 18.05 15.32
N GLY A 426 3.04 17.23 14.56
CA GLY A 426 2.62 17.59 13.21
C GLY A 426 1.71 18.81 13.17
N LEU A 427 0.72 18.90 14.05
CA LEU A 427 -0.11 20.11 14.20
C LEU A 427 0.74 21.35 14.52
N TYR A 428 1.65 21.24 15.49
CA TYR A 428 2.56 22.32 15.84
C TYR A 428 3.40 22.76 14.63
N LEU A 429 4.02 21.81 13.92
CA LEU A 429 4.88 22.10 12.76
C LEU A 429 4.09 22.76 11.63
N MET A 430 2.86 22.29 11.37
CA MET A 430 1.98 22.88 10.35
C MET A 430 1.71 24.36 10.66
N GLU A 431 1.38 24.69 11.90
CA GLU A 431 1.09 26.07 12.33
C GLU A 431 2.35 26.94 12.38
N LYS A 432 3.41 26.46 13.03
CA LYS A 432 4.68 27.16 13.23
C LYS A 432 5.39 27.50 11.93
N LEU A 433 5.37 26.55 10.97
CA LEU A 433 6.06 26.68 9.69
C LEU A 433 5.12 27.14 8.56
N HIS A 434 3.87 27.49 8.86
CA HIS A 434 2.86 27.92 7.90
C HIS A 434 2.69 26.96 6.71
N ILE A 435 2.68 25.65 7.00
CA ILE A 435 2.51 24.62 5.97
C ILE A 435 1.04 24.63 5.53
N PRO A 436 0.74 24.77 4.23
CA PRO A 436 -0.64 24.74 3.76
C PRO A 436 -1.29 23.38 4.02
N SER A 437 -2.47 23.39 4.63
CA SER A 437 -3.28 22.18 4.79
C SER A 437 -4.10 21.92 3.53
N ILE A 438 -3.99 20.70 3.00
CA ILE A 438 -4.80 20.18 1.89
C ILE A 438 -5.81 19.15 2.44
N GLY A 439 -5.88 18.99 3.77
CA GLY A 439 -6.85 18.16 4.48
C GLY A 439 -6.36 16.73 4.78
N TYR A 440 -5.10 16.42 4.51
CA TYR A 440 -4.55 15.10 4.81
C TYR A 440 -4.24 14.93 6.30
N GLY A 441 -3.83 15.98 7.01
CA GLY A 441 -3.61 15.93 8.46
C GLY A 441 -4.86 15.46 9.22
N ASN A 442 -6.03 16.01 8.86
CA ASN A 442 -7.32 15.59 9.44
C ASN A 442 -7.64 14.13 9.13
N ARG A 443 -7.36 13.67 7.89
CA ARG A 443 -7.60 12.27 7.51
C ARG A 443 -6.69 11.28 8.25
N ILE A 444 -5.45 11.67 8.57
CA ILE A 444 -4.58 10.85 9.42
C ILE A 444 -5.18 10.77 10.82
N ALA A 445 -5.58 11.91 11.39
CA ALA A 445 -6.18 11.97 12.72
C ALA A 445 -7.48 11.14 12.82
N GLU A 446 -8.39 11.23 11.84
CA GLU A 446 -9.63 10.43 11.78
C GLU A 446 -9.40 8.92 11.79
N LYS A 447 -8.25 8.47 11.28
CA LYS A 447 -7.87 7.04 11.21
C LYS A 447 -6.94 6.61 12.33
N SER A 448 -6.53 7.54 13.19
CA SER A 448 -5.61 7.30 14.29
C SER A 448 -6.32 6.69 15.50
N SER A 449 -5.54 6.23 16.47
CA SER A 449 -6.06 5.79 17.78
C SER A 449 -6.47 6.94 18.71
N ILE A 450 -6.22 8.21 18.33
CA ILE A 450 -6.57 9.38 19.15
C ILE A 450 -8.07 9.65 19.07
N ASP A 451 -8.71 9.85 20.23
CA ASP A 451 -10.11 10.24 20.29
C ASP A 451 -10.34 11.68 19.79
N SER A 452 -11.55 11.97 19.33
CA SER A 452 -11.89 13.27 18.75
C SER A 452 -11.72 14.43 19.75
N THR A 453 -11.93 14.20 21.04
CA THR A 453 -11.85 15.25 22.07
C THR A 453 -10.40 15.66 22.34
N THR A 454 -9.47 14.70 22.36
CA THR A 454 -8.03 14.94 22.46
C THR A 454 -7.52 15.70 21.24
N TRP A 455 -7.98 15.33 20.04
CA TRP A 455 -7.62 16.04 18.81
C TRP A 455 -8.14 17.49 18.79
N GLU A 456 -9.40 17.71 19.17
CA GLU A 456 -9.98 19.06 19.29
C GLU A 456 -9.24 19.90 20.33
N HIS A 457 -8.88 19.30 21.47
CA HIS A 457 -8.08 19.97 22.49
C HIS A 457 -6.72 20.42 21.91
N TYR A 458 -6.02 19.55 21.19
CA TYR A 458 -4.76 19.91 20.55
C TYR A 458 -4.90 21.05 19.55
N MET A 459 -5.94 21.05 18.72
CA MET A 459 -6.18 22.15 17.78
C MET A 459 -6.44 23.48 18.49
N ALA A 460 -7.12 23.46 19.64
CA ALA A 460 -7.49 24.68 20.38
C ALA A 460 -6.32 25.39 21.07
N LEU A 461 -5.21 24.68 21.33
CA LEU A 461 -4.03 25.26 21.99
C LEU A 461 -3.34 26.30 21.11
N SER A 462 -2.77 27.34 21.71
CA SER A 462 -1.89 28.27 20.99
C SER A 462 -0.56 27.60 20.61
N ILE A 463 0.13 28.17 19.60
CA ILE A 463 1.46 27.67 19.16
C ILE A 463 2.45 27.59 20.34
N LYS A 464 2.43 28.58 21.24
CA LYS A 464 3.34 28.62 22.41
C LYS A 464 3.02 27.52 23.43
N GLU A 465 1.74 27.24 23.66
CA GLU A 465 1.32 26.14 24.55
C GLU A 465 1.73 24.79 23.96
N LYS A 466 1.51 24.59 22.64
CA LYS A 466 1.96 23.39 21.93
C LYS A 466 3.46 23.17 22.06
N GLU A 467 4.24 24.23 21.84
CA GLU A 467 5.71 24.22 21.97
C GLU A 467 6.15 23.77 23.37
N ASN A 468 5.59 24.38 24.41
CA ASN A 468 5.93 24.06 25.79
C ASN A 468 5.60 22.60 26.16
N ILE A 469 4.44 22.08 25.73
CA ILE A 469 4.04 20.70 25.98
C ILE A 469 4.99 19.74 25.24
N LEU A 470 5.35 20.01 23.99
CA LEU A 470 6.28 19.17 23.23
C LEU A 470 7.67 19.13 23.87
N ILE A 471 8.17 20.27 24.35
CA ILE A 471 9.44 20.35 25.09
C ILE A 471 9.37 19.53 26.39
N GLN A 472 8.25 19.60 27.12
CA GLN A 472 8.06 18.81 28.33
C GLN A 472 8.06 17.30 28.03
N LEU A 473 7.34 16.86 27.00
CA LEU A 473 7.33 15.46 26.56
C LEU A 473 8.73 14.98 26.17
N ALA A 474 9.53 15.84 25.53
CA ALA A 474 10.93 15.54 25.22
C ALA A 474 11.79 15.32 26.47
N GLN A 475 11.56 16.13 27.52
CA GLN A 475 12.30 16.04 28.78
C GLN A 475 11.91 14.80 29.60
N GLU A 476 10.62 14.46 29.64
CA GLU A 476 10.12 13.28 30.36
C GLU A 476 10.66 11.99 29.75
N ARG A 477 10.71 11.90 28.42
CA ARG A 477 11.25 10.72 27.72
C ARG A 477 12.74 10.49 28.00
N ARG A 478 13.51 11.58 28.12
CA ARG A 478 14.94 11.51 28.50
C ARG A 478 15.18 10.93 29.89
N LYS A 479 14.18 10.97 30.78
CA LYS A 479 14.25 10.38 32.13
C LYS A 479 13.86 8.90 32.15
N GLY A 480 13.07 8.43 31.18
CA GLY A 480 12.64 7.03 31.08
C GLY A 480 13.60 6.10 30.32
N ASP A 481 14.44 6.66 29.44
CA ASP A 481 15.47 5.91 28.69
C ASP A 481 16.84 5.83 29.42
N LYS A 482 16.93 6.34 30.65
CA LYS A 482 18.07 6.17 31.57
C LYS A 482 17.67 5.22 32.69
#